data_AF-A0A524HDU0-F1
#
_entry.id   AF-A0A524HDU0-F1
#
_cell.length_a   1.000
_cell.length_b   1.000
_cell.length_c   1.000
_cell.angle_alpha   90.00
_cell.angle_beta   90.00
_cell.angle_gamma   90.00
#
_symmetry.space_group_name_H-M   'P 1'
#
loop_
_entity.id
_entity.type
_entity.pdbx_description
1 polymer ?
#
loop_
_entity_poly.entity_id
_entity_poly.type
_entity_poly.pdbx_seq_one_letter_code
_entity_poly.pdbx_strand_id
1 'polypeptide(L)'
;MVTALLSLQENYWEEYKLEAEDVSFLYDYLLENETPLTSEELMPILVEQRINREKVRLEKKRLDGNDIYFPKAHYKVGSKLVFPAFAWQKGEVVGHREGENPADGQFKVIQVAFENGDKREFAAGIEDHILNIPPEAAQADSLNSEAVTGDYRDVLIEQIEIGLVDNKDFIQIAGRWFLRALLVDVNAGHLNLAEAILDMNEGGPLATADLIKEIDLPGDVHPNLIEFSLDHALQEDPRFDEVGPAGIVAWYLKALEPENVQETPLYLRYIPIEYDPETLTREMVALEDSLDDELTP
;
A
#
# COMPACT_ATOMS: atom_id res chain seq x y z
N MET A 1 25.19 14.39 21.26
CA MET A 1 25.43 13.85 19.90
C MET A 1 24.19 14.15 19.09
N VAL A 2 24.31 14.90 17.99
CA VAL A 2 23.20 15.10 17.06
C VAL A 2 23.26 13.95 16.08
N THR A 3 22.47 12.90 16.32
CA THR A 3 22.21 11.87 15.32
C THR A 3 21.42 12.52 14.20
N ALA A 4 21.96 12.54 12.98
CA ALA A 4 21.19 12.97 11.82
C ALA A 4 20.07 11.94 11.60
N LEU A 5 18.84 12.37 11.87
CA LEU A 5 17.62 11.59 11.69
C LEU A 5 17.34 11.46 10.19
N LEU A 6 17.13 10.26 9.68
CA LEU A 6 16.50 10.09 8.37
C LEU A 6 15.00 10.28 8.54
N SER A 7 14.43 11.25 7.83
CA SER A 7 12.99 11.52 7.85
C SER A 7 12.49 11.90 6.45
N LEU A 8 11.20 11.66 6.22
CA LEU A 8 10.48 12.23 5.08
C LEU A 8 10.03 13.66 5.40
N GLN A 9 9.41 14.32 4.41
CA GLN A 9 8.75 15.61 4.64
C GLN A 9 7.54 15.42 5.57
N GLU A 10 7.20 16.43 6.37
CA GLU A 10 6.17 16.32 7.42
C GLU A 10 4.81 15.86 6.87
N ASN A 11 4.39 16.38 5.71
CA ASN A 11 3.12 16.09 5.07
C ASN A 11 3.19 14.93 4.03
N TYR A 12 4.28 14.16 4.00
CA TYR A 12 4.49 13.17 2.94
C TYR A 12 3.37 12.12 2.86
N TRP A 13 2.91 11.62 4.00
CA TRP A 13 1.86 10.60 4.09
C TRP A 13 0.45 11.19 4.07
N GLU A 14 0.29 12.43 4.53
CA GLU A 14 -0.98 13.18 4.42
C GLU A 14 -1.34 13.46 2.96
N GLU A 15 -0.34 13.79 2.14
CA GLU A 15 -0.49 14.03 0.70
C GLU A 15 -0.14 12.80 -0.14
N TYR A 16 -0.21 11.61 0.44
CA TYR A 16 0.12 10.36 -0.26
C TYR A 16 -0.73 10.22 -1.53
N LYS A 17 -0.09 9.75 -2.60
CA LYS A 17 -0.74 9.39 -3.86
C LYS A 17 -0.12 8.13 -4.40
N LEU A 18 -0.95 7.25 -4.95
CA LEU A 18 -0.48 6.04 -5.59
C LEU A 18 0.33 6.40 -6.85
N GLU A 19 1.62 6.04 -6.86
CA GLU A 19 2.51 6.29 -7.99
C GLU A 19 2.59 5.08 -8.93
N ALA A 20 3.07 5.28 -10.16
CA ALA A 20 3.23 4.19 -11.13
C ALA A 20 4.13 3.05 -10.61
N GLU A 21 5.16 3.37 -9.83
CA GLU A 21 6.02 2.34 -9.22
C GLU A 21 5.31 1.53 -8.13
N ASP A 22 4.32 2.12 -7.46
CA ASP A 22 3.49 1.46 -6.46
C ASP A 22 2.52 0.50 -7.15
N VAL A 23 1.88 0.96 -8.22
CA VAL A 23 0.99 0.17 -9.07
C VAL A 23 1.72 -1.04 -9.65
N SER A 24 2.92 -0.84 -10.22
CA SER A 24 3.72 -1.95 -10.76
C SER A 24 4.09 -2.96 -9.67
N PHE A 25 4.43 -2.49 -8.48
CA PHE A 25 4.73 -3.37 -7.35
C PHE A 25 3.50 -4.19 -6.92
N LEU A 26 2.32 -3.56 -6.79
CA LEU A 26 1.09 -4.27 -6.46
C LEU A 26 0.70 -5.28 -7.54
N TYR A 27 0.93 -4.94 -8.82
CA TYR A 27 0.71 -5.84 -9.94
C TYR A 27 1.59 -7.09 -9.81
N ASP A 28 2.90 -6.90 -9.68
CA ASP A 28 3.85 -8.01 -9.54
C ASP A 28 3.54 -8.85 -8.29
N TYR A 29 3.19 -8.20 -7.18
CA TYR A 29 2.84 -8.88 -5.94
C TYR A 29 1.60 -9.77 -6.08
N LEU A 30 0.51 -9.27 -6.67
CA LEU A 30 -0.71 -10.06 -6.88
C LEU A 30 -0.51 -11.16 -7.92
N LEU A 31 0.35 -10.90 -8.92
CA LEU A 31 0.72 -11.90 -9.92
C LEU A 31 1.49 -13.06 -9.30
N GLU A 32 2.44 -12.79 -8.41
CA GLU A 32 3.26 -13.81 -7.77
C GLU A 32 2.51 -14.60 -6.70
N ASN A 33 1.62 -13.94 -5.94
CA ASN A 33 0.90 -14.59 -4.84
C ASN A 33 -0.41 -15.26 -5.28
N GLU A 34 -0.96 -14.91 -6.46
CA GLU A 34 -2.21 -15.45 -7.01
C GLU A 34 -3.40 -15.38 -6.03
N THR A 35 -3.38 -14.41 -5.11
CA THR A 35 -4.37 -14.24 -4.04
C THR A 35 -5.05 -12.87 -4.14
N PRO A 36 -6.40 -12.82 -4.16
CA PRO A 36 -7.12 -11.55 -4.08
C PRO A 36 -7.01 -10.97 -2.67
N LEU A 37 -6.75 -9.66 -2.56
CA LEU A 37 -6.50 -8.98 -1.29
C LEU A 37 -7.31 -7.69 -1.15
N THR A 38 -7.76 -7.38 0.05
CA THR A 38 -8.42 -6.11 0.36
C THR A 38 -7.43 -4.95 0.39
N SER A 39 -7.93 -3.72 0.25
CA SER A 39 -7.14 -2.50 0.40
C SER A 39 -6.41 -2.45 1.76
N GLU A 40 -7.07 -2.94 2.82
CA GLU A 40 -6.53 -3.12 4.17
C GLU A 40 -5.32 -4.06 4.23
N GLU A 41 -5.34 -5.14 3.46
CA GLU A 41 -4.27 -6.12 3.39
C GLU A 41 -3.11 -5.63 2.49
N LEU A 42 -3.42 -4.91 1.41
CA LEU A 42 -2.44 -4.36 0.47
C LEU A 42 -1.67 -3.17 1.05
N MET A 43 -2.34 -2.33 1.83
CA MET A 43 -1.78 -1.11 2.41
C MET A 43 -0.48 -1.33 3.21
N PRO A 44 -0.39 -2.25 4.19
CA PRO A 44 0.84 -2.43 4.96
C PRO A 44 1.99 -2.96 4.09
N ILE A 45 1.69 -3.80 3.09
CA ILE A 45 2.66 -4.35 2.14
C ILE A 45 3.25 -3.23 1.28
N LEU A 46 2.37 -2.34 0.79
CA LEU A 46 2.77 -1.20 -0.02
C LEU A 46 3.56 -0.17 0.78
N VAL A 47 3.11 0.17 1.99
CA VAL A 47 3.80 1.11 2.89
C VAL A 47 5.20 0.63 3.20
N GLU A 48 5.38 -0.66 3.52
CA GLU A 48 6.69 -1.24 3.78
C GLU A 48 7.62 -1.11 2.56
N GLN A 49 7.12 -1.46 1.37
CA GLN A 49 7.88 -1.34 0.13
C GLN A 49 8.25 0.13 -0.17
N ARG A 50 7.30 1.04 -0.01
CA ARG A 50 7.46 2.49 -0.22
C ARG A 50 8.52 3.06 0.70
N ILE A 51 8.47 2.72 1.99
CA ILE A 51 9.46 3.10 2.99
C ILE A 51 10.85 2.57 2.62
N ASN A 52 10.96 1.32 2.19
CA ASN A 52 12.24 0.73 1.79
C ASN A 52 12.83 1.46 0.57
N ARG A 53 12.01 1.77 -0.44
CA ARG A 53 12.43 2.57 -1.60
C ARG A 53 12.88 3.97 -1.20
N GLU A 54 12.14 4.62 -0.32
CA GLU A 54 12.49 5.95 0.18
C GLU A 54 13.75 5.96 1.03
N LYS A 55 13.98 4.95 1.87
CA LYS A 55 15.24 4.78 2.62
C LYS A 55 16.42 4.73 1.66
N VAL A 56 16.35 3.88 0.64
CA VAL A 56 17.40 3.79 -0.39
C VAL A 56 17.61 5.13 -1.10
N ARG A 57 16.54 5.87 -1.40
CA ARG A 57 16.60 7.19 -2.05
C ARG A 57 17.26 8.24 -1.15
N LEU A 58 16.86 8.29 0.13
CA LEU A 58 17.42 9.20 1.13
C LEU A 58 18.89 8.89 1.41
N GLU A 59 19.26 7.62 1.50
CA GLU A 59 20.65 7.21 1.68
C GLU A 59 21.51 7.60 0.48
N LYS A 60 21.05 7.36 -0.75
CA LYS A 60 21.74 7.81 -1.96
C LYS A 60 21.93 9.33 -1.98
N LYS A 61 20.89 10.09 -1.63
CA LYS A 61 20.96 11.57 -1.51
C LYS A 61 21.94 12.01 -0.42
N ARG A 62 21.96 11.33 0.73
CA ARG A 62 22.85 11.62 1.85
C ARG A 62 24.31 11.38 1.49
N LEU A 63 24.59 10.33 0.72
CA LEU A 63 25.93 10.03 0.22
C LEU A 63 26.35 11.01 -0.89
N ASP A 64 25.42 11.40 -1.76
CA ASP A 64 25.68 12.33 -2.86
C ASP A 64 26.89 11.91 -3.72
N GLY A 65 27.01 10.59 -3.95
CA GLY A 65 28.11 9.97 -4.68
C GLY A 65 29.45 9.90 -3.94
N ASN A 66 29.52 10.29 -2.67
CA ASN A 66 30.73 10.22 -1.85
C ASN A 66 30.79 8.92 -1.04
N ASP A 67 32.00 8.44 -0.76
CA ASP A 67 32.20 7.18 -0.01
C ASP A 67 32.05 7.41 1.50
N ILE A 68 31.57 6.42 2.25
CA ILE A 68 31.52 6.49 3.71
C ILE A 68 32.94 6.31 4.28
N TYR A 69 33.34 7.19 5.19
CA TYR A 69 34.59 7.02 5.93
C TYR A 69 34.49 5.87 6.95
N PHE A 70 35.32 4.86 6.74
CA PHE A 70 35.70 3.82 7.69
C PHE A 70 37.21 3.86 7.99
N PRO A 71 37.63 3.81 9.27
CA PRO A 71 39.06 3.74 9.65
C PRO A 71 39.85 2.57 9.04
N LYS A 72 39.23 1.42 8.72
CA LYS A 72 39.91 0.29 8.06
C LYS A 72 40.32 0.57 6.62
N ALA A 73 39.62 1.46 5.95
CA ALA A 73 39.82 1.72 4.54
C ALA A 73 41.01 2.67 4.30
N HIS A 74 41.46 2.70 3.04
CA HIS A 74 42.59 3.50 2.58
C HIS A 74 42.12 4.49 1.53
N TYR A 75 42.44 5.77 1.70
CA TYR A 75 41.95 6.85 0.86
C TYR A 75 43.10 7.57 0.15
N LYS A 76 42.80 8.12 -1.03
CA LYS A 76 43.74 8.94 -1.81
C LYS A 76 43.42 10.41 -1.65
N VAL A 77 44.41 11.28 -1.87
CA VAL A 77 44.17 12.73 -1.99
C VAL A 77 43.17 12.97 -3.14
N GLY A 78 42.16 13.80 -2.89
CA GLY A 78 41.02 14.04 -3.79
C GLY A 78 39.83 13.11 -3.57
N SER A 79 39.90 12.13 -2.65
CA SER A 79 38.74 11.28 -2.32
C SER A 79 37.70 12.10 -1.58
N LYS A 80 36.43 12.02 -2.00
CA LYS A 80 35.32 12.67 -1.31
C LYS A 80 34.63 11.67 -0.39
N LEU A 81 34.50 12.04 0.88
CA LEU A 81 34.06 11.17 1.95
C LEU A 81 32.90 11.79 2.75
N VAL A 82 32.04 10.94 3.28
CA VAL A 82 30.99 11.31 4.24
C VAL A 82 31.32 10.72 5.61
N PHE A 83 31.12 11.50 6.66
CA PHE A 83 31.49 11.14 8.04
C PHE A 83 30.25 10.95 8.93
N PRO A 84 29.78 9.72 9.14
CA PRO A 84 28.59 9.46 9.96
C PRO A 84 28.71 9.96 11.41
N ALA A 85 29.90 9.80 12.02
CA ALA A 85 30.19 10.27 13.37
C ALA A 85 30.19 11.81 13.51
N PHE A 86 30.24 12.52 12.38
CA PHE A 86 30.19 13.98 12.30
C PHE A 86 28.90 14.44 11.61
N ALA A 87 27.76 13.86 12.02
CA ALA A 87 26.45 14.21 11.49
C ALA A 87 26.37 14.19 9.95
N TRP A 88 27.04 13.21 9.33
CA TRP A 88 27.06 13.01 7.87
C TRP A 88 27.65 14.18 7.09
N GLN A 89 28.57 14.93 7.69
CA GLN A 89 29.32 15.96 6.97
C GLN A 89 30.14 15.38 5.82
N LYS A 90 30.17 16.12 4.71
CA LYS A 90 30.98 15.83 3.52
C LYS A 90 32.35 16.51 3.64
N GLY A 91 33.40 15.80 3.21
CA GLY A 91 34.74 16.34 3.17
C GLY A 91 35.61 15.71 2.08
N GLU A 92 36.68 16.39 1.71
CA GLU A 92 37.64 15.94 0.71
C GLU A 92 39.01 15.69 1.35
N VAL A 93 39.64 14.58 1.00
CA VAL A 93 40.99 14.26 1.47
C VAL A 93 42.01 15.18 0.79
N VAL A 94 42.64 16.06 1.56
CA VAL A 94 43.64 17.04 1.07
C VAL A 94 45.08 16.62 1.33
N GLY A 95 45.30 15.57 2.13
CA GLY A 95 46.65 15.09 2.43
C GLY A 95 46.67 13.76 3.17
N HIS A 96 47.85 13.15 3.27
CA HIS A 96 48.11 11.99 4.11
C HIS A 96 49.48 12.08 4.78
N ARG A 97 49.60 11.49 5.96
CA ARG A 97 50.87 11.29 6.68
C ARG A 97 50.88 9.92 7.35
N GLU A 98 52.07 9.39 7.60
CA GLU A 98 52.21 8.17 8.40
C GLU A 98 51.98 8.49 9.89
N GLY A 99 51.30 7.59 10.58
CA GLY A 99 51.02 7.63 12.01
C GLY A 99 51.60 6.40 12.69
N GLU A 100 52.10 6.58 13.91
CA GLU A 100 52.63 5.48 14.72
C GLU A 100 51.99 5.55 16.11
N ASN A 101 51.30 4.48 16.51
CA ASN A 101 50.77 4.31 17.85
C ASN A 101 51.41 3.06 18.47
N PRO A 102 52.06 3.16 19.65
CA PRO A 102 52.58 1.99 20.35
C PRO A 102 51.56 0.87 20.60
N ALA A 103 50.26 1.18 20.66
CA ALA A 103 49.19 0.21 20.87
C ALA A 103 48.67 -0.45 19.58
N ASP A 104 48.61 0.29 18.46
CA ASP A 104 47.94 -0.13 17.21
C ASP A 104 48.91 -0.35 16.04
N GLY A 105 50.20 -0.05 16.22
CA GLY A 105 51.22 -0.17 15.18
C GLY A 105 51.27 1.04 14.22
N GLN A 106 51.69 0.77 12.98
CA GLN A 106 51.75 1.77 11.91
C GLN A 106 50.39 1.88 11.23
N PHE A 107 49.88 3.10 11.11
CA PHE A 107 48.63 3.41 10.41
C PHE A 107 48.79 4.71 9.62
N LYS A 108 47.84 5.03 8.76
CA LYS A 108 47.87 6.29 8.00
C LYS A 108 46.94 7.31 8.64
N VAL A 109 47.31 8.57 8.54
CA VAL A 109 46.46 9.70 8.93
C VAL A 109 46.14 10.49 7.68
N ILE A 110 44.86 10.58 7.33
CA ILE A 110 44.36 11.43 6.26
C ILE A 110 43.98 12.80 6.82
N GLN A 111 44.28 13.86 6.08
CA GLN A 111 43.78 15.19 6.36
C GLN A 111 42.59 15.47 5.46
N VAL A 112 41.47 15.88 6.06
CA VAL A 112 40.20 16.09 5.37
C VAL A 112 39.77 17.54 5.54
N ALA A 113 39.42 18.19 4.43
CA ALA A 113 38.80 19.52 4.42
C ALA A 113 37.29 19.38 4.27
N PHE A 114 36.54 19.91 5.23
CA PHE A 114 35.08 19.94 5.22
C PHE A 114 34.56 21.17 4.47
N GLU A 115 33.31 21.12 4.02
CA GLU A 115 32.65 22.23 3.30
C GLU A 115 32.57 23.53 4.13
N ASN A 116 32.55 23.43 5.46
CA ASN A 116 32.55 24.58 6.37
C ASN A 116 33.94 25.26 6.48
N GLY A 117 34.95 24.76 5.78
CA GLY A 117 36.33 25.25 5.81
C GLY A 117 37.21 24.63 6.90
N ASP A 118 36.65 23.81 7.79
CA ASP A 118 37.42 23.12 8.82
C ASP A 118 38.32 22.06 8.19
N LYS A 119 39.55 21.95 8.70
CA LYS A 119 40.46 20.85 8.37
C LYS A 119 40.66 19.97 9.60
N ARG A 120 40.45 18.67 9.47
CA ARG A 120 40.66 17.69 10.55
C ARG A 120 41.44 16.49 10.04
N GLU A 121 42.06 15.78 10.97
CA GLU A 121 42.82 14.57 10.70
C GLU A 121 42.05 13.33 11.16
N PHE A 122 42.11 12.27 10.36
CA PHE A 122 41.41 11.01 10.59
C PHE A 122 42.34 9.83 10.33
N ALA A 123 42.16 8.73 11.07
CA ALA A 123 42.98 7.53 10.90
C ALA A 123 42.51 6.67 9.71
N ALA A 124 43.42 5.95 9.07
CA ALA A 124 43.16 5.08 7.94
C ALA A 124 44.06 3.83 8.05
N GLY A 125 43.53 2.68 7.64
CA GLY A 125 44.21 1.38 7.76
C GLY A 125 44.14 0.73 9.15
N ILE A 126 43.17 1.09 10.00
CA ILE A 126 42.93 0.43 11.31
C ILE A 126 41.79 -0.57 11.17
N GLU A 127 42.11 -1.87 11.19
CA GLU A 127 41.13 -2.96 11.01
C GLU A 127 40.12 -3.06 12.17
N ASP A 128 40.62 -2.99 13.41
CA ASP A 128 39.79 -3.14 14.62
C ASP A 128 39.43 -1.77 15.21
N HIS A 129 38.35 -1.16 14.73
CA HIS A 129 37.84 0.11 15.24
C HIS A 129 36.31 0.12 15.35
N ILE A 130 35.76 0.71 16.41
CA ILE A 130 34.30 0.84 16.64
C ILE A 130 33.54 1.60 15.54
N LEU A 131 34.27 2.38 14.72
CA LEU A 131 33.72 3.15 13.60
C LEU A 131 33.77 2.38 12.27
N ASN A 132 34.33 1.16 12.26
CA ASN A 132 34.28 0.27 11.09
C ASN A 132 32.92 -0.43 10.95
N ILE A 133 32.07 -0.31 11.97
CA ILE A 133 30.67 -0.70 11.95
C ILE A 133 29.87 0.56 11.57
N PRO A 134 29.15 0.57 10.43
CA PRO A 134 28.35 1.72 10.07
C PRO A 134 27.29 1.96 11.15
N PRO A 135 27.14 3.20 11.66
CA PRO A 135 26.08 3.48 12.60
C PRO A 135 24.73 3.31 11.90
N GLU A 136 23.82 2.58 12.53
CA GLU A 136 22.41 2.61 12.13
C GLU A 136 21.94 4.06 12.18
N ALA A 137 21.42 4.56 11.07
CA ALA A 137 20.83 5.89 11.06
C ALA A 137 19.58 5.84 11.95
N ALA A 138 19.47 6.77 12.90
CA ALA A 138 18.20 6.97 13.60
C ALA A 138 17.14 7.33 12.53
N GLN A 139 16.05 6.58 12.50
CA GLN A 139 14.94 6.79 11.56
C GLN A 139 13.79 7.46 12.30
N ALA A 140 13.14 8.42 11.64
CA ALA A 140 11.91 9.03 12.13
C ALA A 140 10.73 8.06 12.00
N ASP A 141 9.64 8.35 12.72
CA ASP A 141 8.39 7.59 12.65
C ASP A 141 7.80 7.57 11.23
N SER A 142 8.06 8.62 10.41
CA SER A 142 7.71 8.65 8.99
C SER A 142 8.31 7.50 8.14
N LEU A 143 9.31 6.78 8.66
CA LEU A 143 9.97 5.63 8.02
C LEU A 143 9.74 4.32 8.80
N ASN A 144 8.76 4.31 9.71
CA ASN A 144 8.29 3.15 10.45
C ASN A 144 6.92 2.73 9.93
N SER A 145 6.83 1.51 9.38
CA SER A 145 5.59 1.00 8.77
C SER A 145 4.43 0.95 9.76
N GLU A 146 4.66 0.53 11.01
CA GLU A 146 3.60 0.43 12.02
C GLU A 146 3.05 1.80 12.41
N ALA A 147 3.94 2.79 12.58
CA ALA A 147 3.54 4.16 12.90
C ALA A 147 2.75 4.79 11.74
N VAL A 148 3.26 4.67 10.52
CA VAL A 148 2.60 5.21 9.32
C VAL A 148 1.23 4.57 9.10
N THR A 149 1.16 3.24 9.20
CA THR A 149 -0.09 2.49 9.02
C THR A 149 -1.11 2.86 10.09
N GLY A 150 -0.68 3.11 11.33
CA GLY A 150 -1.57 3.53 12.41
C GLY A 150 -2.10 4.95 12.24
N ASP A 151 -1.23 5.89 11.88
CA ASP A 151 -1.56 7.32 11.84
C ASP A 151 -2.29 7.74 10.55
N TYR A 152 -2.04 7.07 9.42
CA TYR A 152 -2.52 7.47 8.09
C TYR A 152 -3.39 6.42 7.40
N ARG A 153 -3.93 5.46 8.16
CA ARG A 153 -4.68 4.30 7.64
C ARG A 153 -5.73 4.65 6.59
N ASP A 154 -6.65 5.54 6.94
CA ASP A 154 -7.83 5.83 6.12
C ASP A 154 -7.44 6.54 4.82
N VAL A 155 -6.51 7.51 4.91
CA VAL A 155 -5.95 8.22 3.75
C VAL A 155 -5.25 7.25 2.81
N LEU A 156 -4.46 6.31 3.34
CA LEU A 156 -3.74 5.33 2.53
C LEU A 156 -4.69 4.39 1.79
N ILE A 157 -5.70 3.86 2.48
CA ILE A 157 -6.70 2.97 1.90
C ILE A 157 -7.46 3.69 0.78
N GLU A 158 -7.96 4.89 1.04
CA GLU A 158 -8.70 5.68 0.05
C GLU A 158 -7.84 5.93 -1.21
N GLN A 159 -6.58 6.32 -1.04
CA GLN A 159 -5.69 6.60 -2.17
C GLN A 159 -5.30 5.34 -2.95
N ILE A 160 -5.17 4.19 -2.29
CA ILE A 160 -4.96 2.90 -2.95
C ILE A 160 -6.20 2.54 -3.78
N GLU A 161 -7.39 2.64 -3.22
CA GLU A 161 -8.63 2.31 -3.92
C GLU A 161 -8.84 3.19 -5.15
N ILE A 162 -8.73 4.51 -4.99
CA ILE A 162 -8.82 5.45 -6.12
C ILE A 162 -7.82 5.07 -7.22
N GLY A 163 -6.56 4.81 -6.85
CA GLY A 163 -5.52 4.50 -7.82
C GLY A 163 -5.68 3.13 -8.51
N LEU A 164 -6.27 2.14 -7.83
CA LEU A 164 -6.54 0.82 -8.40
C LEU A 164 -7.81 0.82 -9.28
N VAL A 165 -8.86 1.56 -8.89
CA VAL A 165 -10.07 1.76 -9.74
C VAL A 165 -9.68 2.37 -11.10
N ASP A 166 -8.79 3.36 -11.09
CA ASP A 166 -8.35 4.05 -12.31
C ASP A 166 -7.54 3.14 -13.25
N ASN A 167 -7.05 1.99 -12.76
CA ASN A 167 -6.23 1.05 -13.53
C ASN A 167 -7.03 -0.18 -14.01
N LYS A 168 -7.13 -0.32 -15.34
CA LYS A 168 -7.90 -1.39 -16.02
C LYS A 168 -7.39 -2.80 -15.77
N ASP A 169 -6.14 -2.95 -15.36
CA ASP A 169 -5.52 -4.25 -15.09
C ASP A 169 -6.01 -4.85 -13.76
N PHE A 170 -6.51 -4.01 -12.86
CA PHE A 170 -7.07 -4.42 -11.59
C PHE A 170 -8.60 -4.50 -11.68
N ILE A 171 -9.16 -5.33 -10.81
CA ILE A 171 -10.59 -5.43 -10.61
C ILE A 171 -10.88 -5.65 -9.13
N GLN A 172 -11.98 -5.06 -8.66
CA GLN A 172 -12.47 -5.20 -7.29
C GLN A 172 -13.75 -6.03 -7.28
N ILE A 173 -13.80 -7.02 -6.38
CA ILE A 173 -14.97 -7.89 -6.15
C ILE A 173 -15.09 -8.10 -4.65
N ALA A 174 -16.25 -7.81 -4.07
CA ALA A 174 -16.50 -7.93 -2.63
C ALA A 174 -15.41 -7.26 -1.76
N GLY A 175 -14.92 -6.09 -2.18
CA GLY A 175 -13.85 -5.35 -1.49
C GLY A 175 -12.44 -5.92 -1.66
N ARG A 176 -12.24 -6.98 -2.46
CA ARG A 176 -10.94 -7.59 -2.75
C ARG A 176 -10.47 -7.24 -4.15
N TRP A 177 -9.19 -6.90 -4.28
CA TRP A 177 -8.51 -6.54 -5.50
C TRP A 177 -7.77 -7.73 -6.10
N PHE A 178 -7.83 -7.83 -7.43
CA PHE A 178 -7.09 -8.85 -8.17
C PHE A 178 -6.77 -8.44 -9.62
N LEU A 179 -5.95 -9.25 -10.30
CA LEU A 179 -5.54 -9.00 -11.68
C LEU A 179 -6.53 -9.59 -12.68
N ARG A 180 -7.01 -8.73 -13.59
CA ARG A 180 -7.89 -9.13 -14.70
C ARG A 180 -7.29 -10.21 -15.59
N ALA A 181 -5.96 -10.16 -15.80
CA ALA A 181 -5.24 -11.09 -16.67
C ALA A 181 -5.23 -12.54 -16.16
N LEU A 182 -5.53 -12.75 -14.88
CA LEU A 182 -5.53 -14.06 -14.22
C LEU A 182 -6.93 -14.66 -14.07
N LEU A 183 -7.97 -13.98 -14.57
CA LEU A 183 -9.33 -14.49 -14.50
C LEU A 183 -9.51 -15.73 -15.38
N VAL A 184 -10.20 -16.71 -14.84
CA VAL A 184 -10.67 -17.90 -15.55
C VAL A 184 -11.86 -17.52 -16.42
N ASP A 185 -11.93 -18.08 -17.63
CA ASP A 185 -13.05 -17.85 -18.55
C ASP A 185 -14.34 -18.51 -18.01
N VAL A 186 -15.27 -17.67 -17.53
CA VAL A 186 -16.60 -18.11 -17.10
C VAL A 186 -17.61 -17.77 -18.19
N ASN A 187 -18.10 -18.80 -18.87
CA ASN A 187 -19.06 -18.64 -19.96
C ASN A 187 -20.52 -18.78 -19.48
N ALA A 188 -21.46 -18.48 -20.38
CA ALA A 188 -22.89 -18.58 -20.10
C ALA A 188 -23.36 -19.99 -19.67
N GLY A 189 -22.66 -21.05 -20.09
CA GLY A 189 -22.96 -22.41 -19.64
C GLY A 189 -22.70 -22.60 -18.14
N HIS A 190 -21.60 -22.05 -17.62
CA HIS A 190 -21.32 -22.05 -16.19
C HIS A 190 -22.36 -21.24 -15.40
N LEU A 191 -22.75 -20.06 -15.92
CA LEU A 191 -23.78 -19.22 -15.30
C LEU A 191 -25.15 -19.90 -15.28
N ASN A 192 -25.54 -20.59 -16.35
CA ASN A 192 -26.78 -21.36 -16.38
C ASN A 192 -26.77 -22.52 -15.37
N LEU A 193 -25.61 -23.12 -15.14
CA LEU A 193 -25.45 -24.17 -14.14
C LEU A 193 -25.53 -23.58 -12.72
N ALA A 194 -24.91 -22.43 -12.47
CA ALA A 194 -25.06 -21.69 -11.21
C ALA A 194 -26.53 -21.32 -10.93
N GLU A 195 -27.26 -20.82 -11.92
CA GLU A 195 -28.70 -20.55 -11.82
C GLU A 195 -29.49 -21.81 -11.46
N ALA A 196 -29.22 -22.93 -12.14
CA ALA A 196 -29.90 -24.20 -11.84
C ALA A 196 -29.61 -24.71 -10.41
N ILE A 197 -28.37 -24.55 -9.93
CA ILE A 197 -27.99 -24.92 -8.56
C ILE A 197 -28.71 -24.04 -7.54
N LEU A 198 -28.78 -22.72 -7.77
CA LEU A 198 -29.50 -21.79 -6.89
C LEU A 198 -31.01 -22.07 -6.90
N ASP A 199 -31.61 -22.34 -8.07
CA ASP A 199 -33.02 -22.72 -8.20
C ASP A 199 -33.35 -23.99 -7.41
N MET A 200 -32.48 -25.01 -7.48
CA MET A 200 -32.60 -26.23 -6.67
C MET A 200 -32.49 -25.99 -5.15
N ASN A 201 -31.90 -24.87 -4.74
CA ASN A 201 -31.77 -24.44 -3.34
C ASN A 201 -32.74 -23.29 -3.00
N GLU A 202 -33.89 -23.23 -3.67
CA GLU A 202 -34.95 -22.23 -3.40
C GLU A 202 -34.45 -20.78 -3.51
N GLY A 203 -33.51 -20.53 -4.43
CA GLY A 203 -32.91 -19.23 -4.68
C GLY A 203 -31.60 -18.97 -3.94
N GLY A 204 -31.23 -19.76 -2.93
CA GLY A 204 -30.00 -19.58 -2.13
C GLY A 204 -30.30 -19.12 -0.69
N PRO A 205 -29.38 -18.39 -0.01
CA PRO A 205 -28.07 -17.96 -0.48
C PRO A 205 -27.04 -19.10 -0.47
N LEU A 206 -26.15 -19.15 -1.46
CA LEU A 206 -25.04 -20.11 -1.51
C LEU A 206 -23.70 -19.41 -1.63
N ALA A 207 -22.69 -19.98 -0.96
CA ALA A 207 -21.30 -19.54 -1.12
C ALA A 207 -20.76 -19.98 -2.49
N THR A 208 -19.84 -19.21 -3.04
CA THR A 208 -19.19 -19.49 -4.32
C THR A 208 -18.47 -20.83 -4.32
N ALA A 209 -17.79 -21.15 -3.23
CA ALA A 209 -17.17 -22.46 -3.02
C ALA A 209 -18.15 -23.64 -3.09
N ASP A 210 -19.43 -23.45 -2.78
CA ASP A 210 -20.45 -24.50 -2.93
C ASP A 210 -20.94 -24.62 -4.37
N LEU A 211 -21.06 -23.50 -5.09
CA LEU A 211 -21.39 -23.49 -6.53
C LEU A 211 -20.30 -24.18 -7.36
N ILE A 212 -19.02 -23.92 -7.08
CA ILE A 212 -17.87 -24.50 -7.81
C ILE A 212 -17.85 -26.03 -7.76
N LYS A 213 -18.35 -26.66 -6.68
CA LYS A 213 -18.34 -28.13 -6.55
C LYS A 213 -19.15 -28.83 -7.65
N GLU A 214 -20.19 -28.17 -8.12
CA GLU A 214 -21.12 -28.71 -9.11
C GLU A 214 -20.89 -28.10 -10.50
N ILE A 215 -20.12 -27.00 -10.61
CA ILE A 215 -19.72 -26.37 -11.87
C ILE A 215 -18.39 -26.94 -12.35
N ASP A 216 -18.35 -27.45 -13.58
CA ASP A 216 -17.14 -28.02 -14.20
C ASP A 216 -16.17 -26.91 -14.67
N LEU A 217 -15.50 -26.24 -13.72
CA LEU A 217 -14.44 -25.26 -13.97
C LEU A 217 -13.05 -25.94 -14.02
N PRO A 218 -12.06 -25.36 -14.74
CA PRO A 218 -10.73 -25.93 -14.86
C PRO A 218 -10.06 -26.13 -13.49
N GLY A 219 -9.81 -27.38 -13.11
CA GLY A 219 -9.24 -27.74 -11.80
C GLY A 219 -7.71 -27.64 -11.72
N ASP A 220 -7.05 -27.21 -12.78
CA ASP A 220 -5.59 -26.98 -12.85
C ASP A 220 -5.18 -25.56 -12.43
N VAL A 221 -6.15 -24.70 -12.15
CA VAL A 221 -5.96 -23.32 -11.73
C VAL A 221 -6.06 -23.20 -10.20
N HIS A 222 -5.34 -22.24 -9.61
CA HIS A 222 -5.39 -22.00 -8.16
C HIS A 222 -6.85 -21.75 -7.70
N PRO A 223 -7.34 -22.39 -6.62
CA PRO A 223 -8.75 -22.32 -6.22
C PRO A 223 -9.29 -20.90 -6.02
N ASN A 224 -8.46 -20.01 -5.45
CA ASN A 224 -8.85 -18.61 -5.23
C ASN A 224 -9.12 -17.86 -6.54
N LEU A 225 -8.46 -18.25 -7.65
CA LEU A 225 -8.70 -17.67 -8.97
C LEU A 225 -10.05 -18.11 -9.51
N ILE A 226 -10.38 -19.40 -9.34
CA ILE A 226 -11.65 -19.97 -9.79
C ILE A 226 -12.81 -19.30 -9.05
N GLU A 227 -12.68 -19.17 -7.73
CA GLU A 227 -13.67 -18.50 -6.88
C GLU A 227 -13.86 -17.04 -7.27
N PHE A 228 -12.77 -16.26 -7.32
CA PHE A 228 -12.82 -14.86 -7.69
C PHE A 228 -13.37 -14.64 -9.12
N SER A 229 -13.05 -15.53 -10.06
CA SER A 229 -13.56 -15.44 -11.43
C SER A 229 -15.05 -15.76 -11.53
N LEU A 230 -15.53 -16.72 -10.75
CA LEU A 230 -16.96 -17.03 -10.68
C LEU A 230 -17.72 -15.88 -10.02
N ASP A 231 -17.20 -15.32 -8.94
CA ASP A 231 -17.80 -14.14 -8.28
C ASP A 231 -17.94 -12.97 -9.26
N HIS A 232 -16.89 -12.70 -10.04
CA HIS A 232 -16.94 -11.67 -11.08
C HIS A 232 -18.09 -11.92 -12.05
N ALA A 233 -18.17 -13.15 -12.57
CA ALA A 233 -19.11 -13.48 -13.63
C ALA A 233 -20.56 -13.43 -13.13
N LEU A 234 -20.79 -13.81 -11.86
CA LEU A 234 -22.09 -13.70 -11.20
C LEU A 234 -22.45 -12.24 -10.93
N GLN A 235 -21.50 -11.41 -10.49
CA GLN A 235 -21.72 -9.98 -10.22
C GLN A 235 -22.16 -9.21 -11.49
N GLU A 236 -21.58 -9.55 -12.64
CA GLU A 236 -21.89 -8.89 -13.91
C GLU A 236 -23.21 -9.39 -14.54
N ASP A 237 -23.74 -10.53 -14.09
CA ASP A 237 -24.96 -11.11 -14.65
C ASP A 237 -26.19 -10.69 -13.83
N PRO A 238 -27.20 -10.04 -14.45
CA PRO A 238 -28.34 -9.45 -13.76
C PRO A 238 -29.30 -10.47 -13.13
N ARG A 239 -29.11 -11.78 -13.31
CA ARG A 239 -29.92 -12.81 -12.65
C ARG A 239 -29.55 -12.99 -11.19
N PHE A 240 -28.32 -12.68 -10.81
CA PHE A 240 -27.78 -12.97 -9.49
C PHE A 240 -27.72 -11.69 -8.65
N ASP A 241 -27.78 -11.88 -7.33
CA ASP A 241 -27.53 -10.86 -6.34
C ASP A 241 -26.54 -11.34 -5.29
N GLU A 242 -25.65 -10.45 -4.88
CA GLU A 242 -24.73 -10.68 -3.76
C GLU A 242 -25.42 -10.22 -2.48
N VAL A 243 -25.68 -11.15 -1.57
CA VAL A 243 -26.47 -10.93 -0.34
C VAL A 243 -25.69 -11.29 0.92
N GLY A 244 -24.39 -11.49 0.80
CA GLY A 244 -23.51 -11.88 1.88
C GLY A 244 -23.20 -10.71 2.84
N PRO A 245 -22.90 -11.00 4.11
CA PRO A 245 -22.40 -9.98 5.03
C PRO A 245 -20.97 -9.55 4.65
N ALA A 246 -20.55 -8.38 5.12
CA ALA A 246 -19.22 -7.83 4.82
C ALA A 246 -18.09 -8.87 4.97
N GLY A 247 -17.38 -9.14 3.87
CA GLY A 247 -16.26 -10.08 3.80
C GLY A 247 -16.64 -11.53 3.52
N ILE A 248 -17.93 -11.86 3.34
CA ILE A 248 -18.42 -13.18 2.95
C ILE A 248 -19.27 -13.02 1.69
N VAL A 249 -18.87 -13.66 0.60
CA VAL A 249 -19.66 -13.64 -0.64
C VAL A 249 -20.72 -14.73 -0.60
N ALA A 250 -21.98 -14.35 -0.81
CA ALA A 250 -23.07 -15.31 -0.95
C ALA A 250 -24.05 -14.86 -2.03
N TRP A 251 -24.41 -15.78 -2.91
CA TRP A 251 -25.20 -15.51 -4.10
C TRP A 251 -26.65 -15.96 -3.94
N TYR A 252 -27.56 -15.13 -4.41
CA TYR A 252 -28.99 -15.41 -4.47
C TYR A 252 -29.53 -15.20 -5.89
N LEU A 253 -30.60 -15.91 -6.26
CA LEU A 253 -31.28 -15.71 -7.53
C LEU A 253 -32.36 -14.63 -7.41
N LYS A 254 -32.20 -13.52 -8.14
CA LYS A 254 -33.11 -12.35 -8.06
C LYS A 254 -34.58 -12.72 -8.27
N ALA A 255 -34.85 -13.63 -9.20
CA ALA A 255 -36.21 -14.06 -9.51
C ALA A 255 -36.93 -14.75 -8.34
N LEU A 256 -36.19 -15.33 -7.40
CA LEU A 256 -36.74 -16.04 -6.23
C LEU A 256 -36.64 -15.21 -4.95
N GLU A 257 -36.18 -13.97 -5.03
CA GLU A 257 -36.14 -13.08 -3.87
C GLU A 257 -37.55 -12.89 -3.28
N PRO A 258 -37.64 -12.67 -1.96
CA PRO A 258 -38.91 -12.31 -1.35
C PRO A 258 -39.52 -11.07 -2.01
N GLU A 259 -40.85 -11.05 -2.14
CA GLU A 259 -41.60 -9.95 -2.79
C GLU A 259 -41.25 -8.57 -2.22
N ASN A 260 -40.98 -8.49 -0.91
CA ASN A 260 -40.61 -7.24 -0.22
C ASN A 260 -39.19 -6.73 -0.51
N VAL A 261 -38.36 -7.54 -1.18
CA VAL A 261 -37.03 -7.14 -1.69
C VAL A 261 -37.16 -6.70 -3.14
N GLN A 262 -37.96 -7.42 -3.94
CA GLN A 262 -38.25 -7.06 -5.33
C GLN A 262 -39.06 -5.78 -5.47
N GLU A 263 -40.02 -5.56 -4.57
CA GLU A 263 -40.81 -4.33 -4.50
C GLU A 263 -40.64 -3.65 -3.15
N THR A 264 -40.45 -2.32 -3.17
CA THR A 264 -40.50 -1.52 -1.94
C THR A 264 -41.84 -1.75 -1.24
N PRO A 265 -41.85 -2.24 0.02
CA PRO A 265 -43.09 -2.48 0.76
C PRO A 265 -43.93 -1.22 0.87
N LEU A 266 -45.26 -1.36 0.88
CA LEU A 266 -46.19 -0.22 0.93
C LEU A 266 -45.86 0.78 2.06
N TYR A 267 -45.43 0.28 3.22
CA TYR A 267 -45.09 1.10 4.38
C TYR A 267 -43.73 1.82 4.29
N LEU A 268 -42.87 1.42 3.34
CA LEU A 268 -41.58 2.04 3.06
C LEU A 268 -41.61 2.92 1.80
N ARG A 269 -42.72 2.92 1.05
CA ARG A 269 -42.90 3.82 -0.08
C ARG A 269 -43.06 5.24 0.45
N TYR A 270 -42.01 6.04 0.31
CA TYR A 270 -42.07 7.47 0.62
C TYR A 270 -43.10 8.15 -0.29
N ILE A 271 -44.06 8.83 0.33
CA ILE A 271 -45.00 9.71 -0.36
C ILE A 271 -44.57 11.13 -0.01
N PRO A 272 -43.98 11.88 -0.96
CA PRO A 272 -43.49 13.22 -0.67
C PRO A 272 -44.65 14.11 -0.23
N ILE A 273 -44.43 14.84 0.85
CA ILE A 273 -45.34 15.88 1.32
C ILE A 273 -44.88 17.17 0.66
N GLU A 274 -45.68 17.69 -0.28
CA GLU A 274 -45.42 19.00 -0.86
C GLU A 274 -45.45 20.05 0.25
N TYR A 275 -44.35 20.78 0.39
CA TYR A 275 -44.25 21.94 1.27
C TYR A 275 -43.57 23.09 0.51
N ASP A 276 -43.82 24.32 0.95
CA ASP A 276 -43.22 25.53 0.35
C ASP A 276 -41.89 25.84 1.07
N PRO A 277 -40.72 25.72 0.41
CA PRO A 277 -39.42 25.99 1.03
C PRO A 277 -39.28 27.42 1.56
N GLU A 278 -40.01 28.39 1.01
CA GLU A 278 -39.99 29.77 1.48
C GLU A 278 -40.61 29.94 2.89
N THR A 279 -41.35 28.92 3.35
CA THR A 279 -41.96 28.91 4.69
C THR A 279 -41.02 28.40 5.79
N LEU A 280 -39.87 27.82 5.42
CA LEU A 280 -38.89 27.32 6.37
C LEU A 280 -38.10 28.47 7.00
N THR A 281 -37.86 28.38 8.31
CA THR A 281 -36.92 29.27 8.98
C THR A 281 -35.49 28.87 8.64
N ARG A 282 -34.52 29.80 8.79
CA ARG A 282 -33.09 29.49 8.56
C ARG A 282 -32.57 28.32 9.39
N GLU A 283 -33.10 28.12 10.60
CA GLU A 283 -32.75 26.98 11.46
C GLU A 283 -33.31 25.66 10.91
N MET A 284 -34.50 25.67 10.30
CA MET A 284 -35.11 24.49 9.69
C MET A 284 -34.43 24.09 8.39
N VAL A 285 -34.02 25.06 7.57
CA VAL A 285 -33.21 24.80 6.36
C VAL A 285 -31.85 24.19 6.71
N ALA A 286 -31.15 24.76 7.70
CA ALA A 286 -29.87 24.19 8.14
C ALA A 286 -30.01 22.78 8.74
N LEU A 287 -31.15 22.47 9.35
CA LEU A 287 -31.45 21.13 9.85
C LEU A 287 -31.74 20.15 8.70
N GLU A 288 -32.51 20.57 7.69
CA GLU A 288 -32.77 19.80 6.48
C GLU A 288 -31.46 19.43 5.77
N ASP A 289 -30.59 20.42 5.51
CA ASP A 289 -29.27 20.19 4.91
C ASP A 289 -28.39 19.23 5.73
N SER A 290 -28.57 19.18 7.05
CA SER A 290 -27.81 18.28 7.94
C SER A 290 -28.37 16.87 8.03
N LEU A 291 -29.64 16.69 7.67
CA LEU A 291 -30.35 15.41 7.64
C LEU A 291 -30.39 14.81 6.24
N ASP A 292 -29.96 15.58 5.24
CA ASP A 292 -29.90 15.16 3.85
C ASP A 292 -28.88 14.01 3.72
N ASP A 293 -29.34 12.86 3.24
CA ASP A 293 -28.54 11.67 3.00
C ASP A 293 -28.33 11.48 1.48
N GLU A 294 -27.39 10.63 1.08
CA GLU A 294 -26.98 10.41 -0.32
C GLU A 294 -28.11 9.90 -1.23
N LEU A 295 -29.26 9.51 -0.67
CA LEU A 295 -30.44 9.02 -1.37
C LEU A 295 -31.59 10.05 -1.49
N THR A 296 -31.38 11.29 -1.04
CA THR A 296 -32.38 12.34 -1.28
C THR A 296 -32.30 12.81 -2.74
N PRO A 297 -33.42 12.81 -3.50
CA PRO A 297 -33.44 13.13 -4.92
C PRO A 297 -33.13 14.60 -5.28
#